data_AF-A0A0F9LIE3-F1
#
_entry.id   AF-A0A0F9LIE3-F1
#
_cell.length_a   1.000
_cell.length_b   1.000
_cell.length_c   1.000
_cell.angle_alpha   90.00
_cell.angle_beta   90.00
_cell.angle_gamma   90.00
#
_symmetry.space_group_name_H-M   'P 1'
#
loop_
_entity.id
_entity.type
_entity.pdbx_description
1 polymer ?
#
loop_
_entity_poly.entity_id
_entity_poly.type
_entity_poly.pdbx_seq_one_letter_code
_entity_poly.pdbx_strand_id
1 'polypeptide(L)'
;LLYPRFGDAVQCFKHCTTSIVTNGKLLIEKADEIIDNLDILSISIIENDVEVSGYQDIKNIQDPEPIIAVPENLAHFLPRSTMYLTKYSFRNLEFNRFKEYKKLRSEMIFQYNKTEKLLNKKAGIGRTIKELKILYENSDIDINKYSELLEKYSTKLNMIENSLENLKKNDKNIEAKKKQVKKTVVATP
;
A
#
# COMPACT_ATOMS: atom_id res chain seq x y z
N LEU A 1 -6.17 11.00 24.37
CA LEU A 1 -6.85 10.86 25.67
C LEU A 1 -8.37 11.08 25.61
N LEU A 2 -8.99 11.06 24.42
CA LEU A 2 -10.43 11.27 24.28
C LEU A 2 -11.28 10.01 24.54
N TYR A 3 -10.64 8.84 24.59
CA TYR A 3 -11.34 7.60 24.82
C TYR A 3 -11.97 7.57 26.23
N PRO A 4 -13.29 7.37 26.38
CA PRO A 4 -13.97 7.52 27.67
C PRO A 4 -13.52 6.51 28.73
N ARG A 5 -13.13 5.30 28.32
CA ARG A 5 -12.71 4.19 29.20
C ARG A 5 -11.20 3.93 29.12
N PHE A 6 -10.43 5.00 29.05
CA PHE A 6 -8.98 4.91 28.85
C PHE A 6 -8.29 4.18 29.99
N GLY A 7 -8.59 4.50 31.25
CA GLY A 7 -8.09 3.76 32.42
C GLY A 7 -8.32 2.25 32.33
N ASP A 8 -9.57 1.83 32.08
CA ASP A 8 -9.93 0.40 31.94
C ASP A 8 -9.10 -0.30 30.85
N ALA A 9 -8.89 0.37 29.72
CA ALA A 9 -8.15 -0.19 28.60
C ALA A 9 -6.65 -0.35 28.91
N VAL A 10 -6.05 0.62 29.60
CA VAL A 10 -4.64 0.54 30.01
C VAL A 10 -4.43 -0.55 31.06
N GLN A 11 -5.38 -0.72 31.98
CA GLN A 11 -5.30 -1.73 33.03
C GLN A 11 -5.24 -3.17 32.49
N CYS A 12 -5.81 -3.44 31.32
CA CYS A 12 -5.68 -4.73 30.62
C CYS A 12 -4.22 -5.08 30.30
N PHE A 13 -3.32 -4.09 30.23
CA PHE A 13 -1.92 -4.25 29.87
C PHE A 13 -0.96 -4.11 31.06
N LYS A 14 -1.44 -4.24 32.30
CA LYS A 14 -0.63 -4.10 33.54
C LYS A 14 0.64 -4.97 33.64
N HIS A 15 0.77 -5.98 32.78
CA HIS A 15 1.93 -6.89 32.74
C HIS A 15 2.93 -6.54 31.63
N CYS A 16 2.67 -5.48 30.88
CA CYS A 16 3.49 -5.00 29.77
C CYS A 16 3.94 -3.57 30.07
N THR A 17 5.06 -3.14 29.48
CA THR A 17 5.43 -1.73 29.52
C THR A 17 4.40 -0.90 28.77
N THR A 18 3.70 0.00 29.47
CA THR A 18 2.64 0.83 28.88
C THR A 18 3.17 2.22 28.55
N SER A 19 2.98 2.64 27.29
CA SER A 19 3.42 3.94 26.79
C SER A 19 2.33 4.60 25.97
N ILE A 20 2.14 5.91 26.16
CA ILE A 20 1.22 6.72 25.36
C ILE A 20 1.90 7.98 24.82
N VAL A 21 1.50 8.39 23.63
CA VAL A 21 1.82 9.69 23.04
C VAL A 21 0.57 10.57 23.07
N THR A 22 0.68 11.77 23.62
CA THR A 22 -0.43 12.73 23.69
C THR A 22 0.03 14.16 23.40
N ASN A 23 -0.90 15.02 22.99
CA ASN A 23 -0.69 16.46 22.84
C ASN A 23 -0.75 17.22 24.19
N GLY A 24 -0.97 16.53 25.30
CA GLY A 24 -0.92 17.12 26.65
C GLY A 24 -2.19 17.87 27.09
N LYS A 25 -3.13 18.16 26.19
CA LYS A 25 -4.31 19.01 26.48
C LYS A 25 -5.23 18.47 27.59
N LEU A 26 -5.32 17.14 27.74
CA LEU A 26 -6.23 16.47 28.67
C LEU A 26 -5.53 15.81 29.86
N LEU A 27 -4.28 16.17 30.15
CA LEU A 27 -3.50 15.51 31.21
C LEU A 27 -4.09 15.73 32.59
N ILE A 28 -4.55 16.95 32.90
CA ILE A 28 -5.09 17.29 34.22
C ILE A 28 -6.39 16.53 34.47
N GLU A 29 -7.30 16.52 33.49
CA GLU A 29 -8.62 15.91 33.65
C GLU A 29 -8.58 14.37 33.64
N LYS A 30 -7.55 13.79 33.01
CA LYS A 30 -7.34 12.33 32.94
C LYS A 30 -6.20 11.86 33.84
N ALA A 31 -5.76 12.70 34.79
CA ALA A 31 -4.65 12.39 35.69
C ALA A 31 -4.92 11.09 36.47
N ASP A 32 -6.13 10.92 37.00
CA ASP A 32 -6.53 9.73 37.77
C ASP A 32 -6.47 8.43 36.94
N GLU A 33 -6.61 8.51 35.62
CA GLU A 33 -6.53 7.35 34.72
C GLU A 33 -5.09 7.08 34.25
N ILE A 34 -4.21 8.07 34.32
CA ILE A 34 -2.83 8.02 33.83
C ILE A 34 -1.87 7.61 34.96
N ILE A 35 -2.04 8.23 36.13
CA ILE A 35 -1.22 7.99 37.32
C ILE A 35 -1.39 6.52 37.72
N ASP A 36 -0.28 5.86 38.04
CA ASP A 36 -0.16 4.45 38.41
C ASP A 36 -0.54 3.41 37.33
N ASN A 37 -1.07 3.82 36.18
CA ASN A 37 -1.44 2.92 35.09
C ASN A 37 -0.43 2.95 33.91
N LEU A 38 0.34 4.02 33.75
CA LEU A 38 1.27 4.21 32.64
C LEU A 38 2.73 4.28 33.09
N ASP A 39 3.63 3.56 32.41
CA ASP A 39 5.07 3.62 32.68
C ASP A 39 5.73 4.82 31.99
N ILE A 40 5.32 5.11 30.74
CA ILE A 40 5.94 6.15 29.91
C ILE A 40 4.87 7.05 29.31
N LEU A 41 5.03 8.36 29.52
CA LEU A 41 4.20 9.40 28.92
C LEU A 41 5.04 10.27 27.99
N SER A 42 4.73 10.25 26.70
CA SER A 42 5.35 11.11 25.69
C SER A 42 4.40 12.25 25.32
N ILE A 43 4.90 13.48 25.41
CA ILE A 43 4.12 14.68 25.06
C ILE A 43 4.66 15.26 23.76
N SER A 44 3.82 15.27 22.72
CA SER A 44 4.13 15.92 21.46
C SER A 44 3.71 17.38 21.52
N ILE A 45 4.69 18.27 21.53
CA ILE A 45 4.48 19.73 21.51
C ILE A 45 4.72 20.22 20.08
N ILE A 46 3.73 20.90 19.50
CA ILE A 46 3.88 21.61 18.23
C ILE A 46 4.07 23.08 18.58
N GLU A 47 5.25 23.63 18.26
CA GLU A 47 5.59 25.03 18.55
C GLU A 47 4.66 25.98 17.76
N ASN A 48 4.17 27.02 18.42
CA ASN A 48 3.23 28.04 17.90
C ASN A 48 1.77 27.61 17.68
N ASP A 49 1.32 26.50 18.26
CA ASP A 49 -0.09 26.13 18.28
C ASP A 49 -0.85 26.97 19.34
N VAL A 50 -1.29 28.18 18.95
CA VAL A 50 -2.08 29.10 19.80
C VAL A 50 -3.56 28.72 19.73
N GLU A 51 -3.90 27.50 20.15
CA GLU A 51 -5.29 27.09 20.34
C GLU A 51 -5.50 26.51 21.74
N VAL A 52 -5.82 27.40 22.68
CA VAL A 52 -6.47 27.06 23.96
C VAL A 52 -7.95 26.79 23.68
N SER A 53 -8.23 25.70 22.96
CA SER A 53 -9.60 25.19 22.79
C SER A 53 -10.09 24.60 24.10
N GLY A 54 -11.29 24.98 24.55
CA GLY A 54 -11.88 24.47 25.79
C GLY A 54 -12.22 22.98 25.69
N TYR A 55 -12.36 22.29 26.82
CA TYR A 55 -12.67 20.85 26.87
C TYR A 55 -13.87 20.44 26.00
N GLN A 56 -14.89 21.31 25.94
CA GLN A 56 -16.08 21.08 25.12
C GLN A 56 -15.79 21.13 23.62
N ASP A 57 -14.90 22.03 23.19
CA ASP A 57 -14.49 22.13 21.79
C ASP A 57 -13.68 20.89 21.38
N ILE A 58 -12.81 20.40 22.26
CA ILE A 58 -12.02 19.18 22.03
C ILE A 58 -12.94 17.94 21.96
N LYS A 59 -13.98 17.88 22.78
CA LYS A 59 -14.99 16.81 22.72
C LYS A 59 -15.76 16.81 21.40
N ASN A 60 -15.99 17.97 20.80
CA ASN A 60 -16.73 18.09 19.54
C ASN A 60 -15.89 17.71 18.31
N ILE A 61 -14.55 17.71 18.42
CA ILE A 61 -13.62 17.19 17.40
C ILE A 61 -13.54 15.65 17.49
N GLN A 62 -14.67 14.96 17.70
CA GLN A 62 -14.67 13.49 17.61
C GLN A 62 -14.18 13.10 16.21
N ASP A 63 -13.14 12.27 16.14
CA ASP A 63 -12.90 11.51 14.93
C ASP A 63 -14.20 10.73 14.63
N PRO A 64 -14.68 10.72 13.37
CA PRO A 64 -15.86 9.94 13.02
C PRO A 64 -15.65 8.49 13.49
N GLU A 65 -16.72 7.86 14.00
CA GLU A 65 -16.65 6.46 14.44
C GLU A 65 -15.86 5.63 13.41
N PRO A 66 -14.89 4.81 13.86
CA PRO A 66 -14.01 4.11 12.94
C PRO A 66 -14.85 3.25 12.01
N ILE A 67 -14.81 3.57 10.71
CA ILE A 67 -15.44 2.75 9.68
C ILE A 67 -14.63 1.45 9.60
N ILE A 68 -15.10 0.40 10.27
CA ILE A 68 -14.49 -0.93 10.19
C ILE A 68 -14.94 -1.56 8.87
N ALA A 69 -14.11 -1.46 7.84
CA ALA A 69 -14.32 -2.15 6.57
C ALA A 69 -13.98 -3.63 6.72
N VAL A 70 -14.99 -4.49 6.90
CA VAL A 70 -14.79 -5.94 6.99
C VAL A 70 -14.82 -6.55 5.58
N PRO A 71 -13.78 -7.31 5.18
CA PRO A 71 -13.79 -8.06 3.93
C PRO A 71 -14.94 -9.07 3.86
N GLU A 72 -15.54 -9.26 2.69
CA GLU A 72 -16.70 -10.15 2.49
C GLU A 72 -16.45 -11.58 2.99
N ASN A 73 -15.23 -12.09 2.83
CA ASN A 73 -14.85 -13.43 3.30
C ASN A 73 -14.78 -13.56 4.83
N LEU A 74 -14.78 -12.45 5.58
CA LEU A 74 -14.76 -12.44 7.04
C LEU A 74 -16.11 -12.07 7.66
N ALA A 75 -17.11 -11.73 6.85
CA ALA A 75 -18.43 -11.30 7.33
C ALA A 75 -19.13 -12.35 8.20
N HIS A 76 -18.91 -13.64 7.94
CA HIS A 76 -19.53 -14.74 8.69
C HIS A 76 -18.93 -14.96 10.08
N PHE A 77 -17.76 -14.39 10.38
CA PHE A 77 -17.14 -14.41 11.70
C PHE A 77 -17.65 -13.29 12.61
N LEU A 78 -18.43 -12.35 12.07
CA LEU A 78 -18.98 -11.26 12.86
C LEU A 78 -20.21 -11.73 13.66
N PRO A 79 -20.38 -11.24 14.89
CA PRO A 79 -21.60 -11.46 15.66
C PRO A 79 -22.84 -11.07 14.85
N ARG A 80 -23.93 -11.85 14.95
CA ARG A 80 -25.19 -11.53 14.25
C ARG A 80 -25.80 -10.19 14.68
N SER A 81 -25.40 -9.66 15.83
CA SER A 81 -25.78 -8.34 16.35
C SER A 81 -25.04 -7.17 15.67
N THR A 82 -24.06 -7.46 14.80
CA THR A 82 -23.32 -6.42 14.09
C THR A 82 -24.26 -5.68 13.14
N MET A 83 -24.41 -4.38 13.34
CA MET A 83 -25.28 -3.55 12.52
C MET A 83 -24.50 -3.13 11.27
N TYR A 84 -24.88 -3.68 10.11
CA TYR A 84 -24.23 -3.35 8.85
C TYR A 84 -24.80 -2.04 8.29
N LEU A 85 -23.92 -1.10 7.95
CA LEU A 85 -24.31 0.15 7.27
C LEU A 85 -24.82 -0.11 5.84
N THR A 86 -24.48 -1.25 5.25
CA THR A 86 -24.85 -1.60 3.88
C THR A 86 -26.04 -2.56 3.82
N LYS A 87 -27.01 -2.29 2.94
CA LYS A 87 -28.20 -3.14 2.69
C LYS A 87 -27.95 -4.33 1.74
N TYR A 88 -26.70 -4.72 1.49
CA TYR A 88 -26.42 -5.81 0.55
C TYR A 88 -26.89 -7.15 1.11
N SER A 89 -27.67 -7.89 0.32
CA SER A 89 -28.03 -9.27 0.62
C SER A 89 -26.78 -10.15 0.47
N PHE A 90 -26.35 -10.80 1.56
CA PHE A 90 -25.22 -11.75 1.60
C PHE A 90 -25.40 -12.98 0.69
N ARG A 91 -26.49 -13.06 -0.07
CA ARG A 91 -26.98 -14.31 -0.64
C ARG A 91 -26.63 -14.57 -2.10
N ASN A 92 -25.74 -13.79 -2.71
CA ASN A 92 -25.14 -14.17 -3.98
C ASN A 92 -23.69 -13.72 -4.02
N LEU A 93 -22.81 -14.47 -3.35
CA LEU A 93 -21.41 -14.49 -3.74
C LEU A 93 -21.40 -15.08 -5.16
N GLU A 94 -21.41 -14.23 -6.18
CA GLU A 94 -21.38 -14.67 -7.57
C GLU A 94 -20.07 -15.42 -7.81
N PHE A 95 -20.12 -16.75 -7.75
CA PHE A 95 -18.96 -17.62 -7.86
C PHE A 95 -18.16 -17.35 -9.14
N ASN A 96 -18.86 -16.97 -10.22
CA ASN A 96 -18.27 -16.56 -11.47
C ASN A 96 -17.40 -15.30 -11.31
N ARG A 97 -17.92 -14.27 -10.63
CA ARG A 97 -17.20 -13.02 -10.35
C ARG A 97 -15.97 -13.24 -9.48
N PHE A 98 -16.07 -14.13 -8.48
CA PHE A 98 -14.93 -14.52 -7.65
C PHE A 98 -13.85 -15.28 -8.46
N LYS A 99 -14.26 -16.20 -9.32
CA LYS A 99 -13.36 -16.97 -10.19
C LYS A 99 -12.64 -16.07 -11.20
N GLU A 100 -13.37 -15.11 -11.79
CA GLU A 100 -12.80 -14.08 -12.67
C GLU A 100 -11.80 -13.19 -11.94
N TYR A 101 -12.13 -12.74 -10.73
CA TYR A 101 -11.21 -11.97 -9.89
C TYR A 101 -9.92 -12.74 -9.60
N LYS A 102 -10.02 -14.01 -9.21
CA LYS A 102 -8.85 -14.87 -8.93
C LYS A 102 -7.97 -15.04 -10.18
N LYS A 103 -8.58 -15.23 -11.35
CA LYS A 103 -7.88 -15.33 -12.63
C LYS A 103 -7.17 -14.02 -12.98
N LEU A 104 -7.87 -12.88 -12.92
CA LEU A 104 -7.30 -11.55 -13.14
C LEU A 104 -6.12 -11.26 -12.21
N ARG A 105 -6.26 -11.61 -10.92
CA ARG A 105 -5.18 -11.44 -9.94
C ARG A 105 -3.96 -12.29 -10.29
N SER A 106 -4.16 -13.54 -10.69
CA SER A 106 -3.04 -14.41 -11.10
C SER A 106 -2.33 -13.92 -12.36
N GLU A 107 -3.08 -13.41 -13.34
CA GLU A 107 -2.52 -12.82 -14.56
C GLU A 107 -1.72 -11.55 -14.24
N MET A 108 -2.23 -10.69 -13.35
CA MET A 108 -1.56 -9.47 -12.92
C MET A 108 -0.23 -9.76 -12.22
N ILE A 109 -0.21 -10.73 -11.30
CA ILE A 109 1.01 -11.17 -10.60
C ILE A 109 2.03 -11.73 -11.60
N PHE A 110 1.58 -12.53 -12.58
CA PHE A 110 2.46 -13.09 -13.61
C PHE A 110 3.09 -12.01 -14.50
N GLN A 111 2.32 -11.01 -14.94
CA GLN A 111 2.84 -9.93 -15.77
C GLN A 111 3.84 -9.06 -15.01
N TYR A 112 3.58 -8.75 -13.73
CA TYR A 112 4.50 -8.01 -12.87
C TYR A 112 5.86 -8.71 -12.75
N ASN A 113 5.86 -10.02 -12.50
CA ASN A 113 7.10 -10.80 -12.44
C ASN A 113 7.87 -10.79 -13.77
N LYS A 114 7.15 -10.72 -14.91
CA LYS A 114 7.76 -10.68 -16.24
C LYS A 114 8.40 -9.32 -16.56
N THR A 115 7.74 -8.22 -16.22
CA THR A 115 8.27 -6.87 -16.45
C THR A 115 9.50 -6.61 -15.58
N GLU A 116 9.45 -6.98 -14.30
CA GLU A 116 10.57 -6.87 -13.37
C GLU A 116 11.79 -7.68 -13.86
N LYS A 117 11.57 -8.92 -14.30
CA LYS A 117 12.63 -9.77 -14.86
C LYS A 117 13.28 -9.15 -16.10
N LEU A 118 12.51 -8.49 -16.97
CA LEU A 118 13.04 -7.81 -18.15
C LEU A 118 13.82 -6.53 -17.80
N LEU A 119 13.35 -5.77 -16.81
CA LEU A 119 14.06 -4.58 -16.29
C LEU A 119 15.41 -4.97 -15.68
N ASN A 120 15.44 -6.02 -14.87
CA ASN A 120 16.68 -6.52 -14.27
C ASN A 120 17.67 -7.00 -15.35
N LYS A 121 17.19 -7.71 -16.38
CA LYS A 121 18.02 -8.09 -17.54
C LYS A 121 18.54 -6.89 -18.32
N LYS A 122 17.72 -5.85 -18.52
CA LYS A 122 18.13 -4.60 -19.18
C LYS A 122 19.26 -3.92 -18.40
N ALA A 123 19.12 -3.81 -17.08
CA ALA A 123 20.13 -3.23 -16.22
C ALA A 123 21.45 -4.04 -16.25
N GLY A 124 21.35 -5.38 -16.23
CA GLY A 124 22.52 -6.25 -16.36
C GLY A 124 23.29 -6.02 -17.66
N ILE A 125 22.60 -5.99 -18.80
CA ILE A 125 23.23 -5.73 -20.11
C ILE A 125 23.85 -4.33 -20.16
N GLY A 126 23.18 -3.31 -19.60
CA GLY A 126 23.73 -1.96 -19.52
C GLY A 126 25.04 -1.88 -18.74
N ARG A 127 25.17 -2.66 -17.65
CA ARG A 127 26.45 -2.78 -16.91
C ARG A 127 27.53 -3.44 -17.76
N THR A 128 27.20 -4.54 -18.45
CA THR A 128 28.16 -5.22 -19.33
C THR A 128 28.66 -4.31 -20.46
N ILE A 129 27.78 -3.51 -21.06
CA ILE A 129 28.19 -2.52 -22.08
C ILE A 129 29.13 -1.47 -21.48
N LYS A 130 28.85 -1.00 -20.27
CA LYS A 130 29.72 -0.06 -19.57
C LYS A 130 31.10 -0.66 -19.27
N GLU A 131 31.14 -1.92 -18.82
CA GLU A 131 32.38 -2.65 -18.57
C GLU A 131 33.19 -2.87 -19.85
N LEU A 132 32.53 -3.27 -20.95
CA LEU A 132 33.19 -3.41 -22.25
C LEU A 132 33.85 -2.10 -22.71
N LYS A 133 33.18 -0.96 -22.47
CA LYS A 133 33.74 0.35 -22.78
C LYS A 133 35.01 0.63 -21.97
N ILE A 134 35.00 0.34 -20.67
CA ILE A 134 36.17 0.51 -19.80
C ILE A 134 37.33 -0.40 -20.25
N LEU A 135 37.05 -1.65 -20.61
CA LEU A 135 38.05 -2.59 -21.09
C LEU A 135 38.69 -2.14 -22.43
N TYR A 136 37.91 -1.52 -23.30
CA TYR A 136 38.43 -0.91 -24.52
C TYR A 136 39.31 0.31 -24.22
N GLU A 137 38.88 1.19 -23.30
CA GLU A 137 39.66 2.36 -22.86
C GLU A 137 41.00 1.95 -22.24
N ASN A 138 41.03 0.84 -21.50
CA ASN A 138 42.24 0.28 -20.90
C ASN A 138 43.12 -0.50 -21.89
N SER A 139 42.71 -0.63 -23.16
CA SER A 139 43.38 -1.46 -24.18
C SER A 139 43.47 -2.96 -23.84
N ASP A 140 42.57 -3.46 -22.99
CA ASP A 140 42.52 -4.88 -22.60
C ASP A 140 41.86 -5.77 -23.68
N ILE A 141 41.16 -5.16 -24.66
CA ILE A 141 40.40 -5.84 -25.70
C ILE A 141 40.73 -5.25 -27.08
N ASP A 142 40.92 -6.12 -28.07
CA ASP A 142 41.07 -5.74 -29.47
C ASP A 142 39.78 -5.13 -30.05
N ILE A 143 39.92 -4.16 -30.95
CA ILE A 143 38.82 -3.37 -31.52
C ILE A 143 37.78 -4.25 -32.23
N ASN A 144 38.23 -5.32 -32.90
CA ASN A 144 37.34 -6.26 -33.60
C ASN A 144 36.45 -7.00 -32.60
N LYS A 145 37.06 -7.51 -31.52
CA LYS A 145 36.38 -8.27 -30.47
C LYS A 145 35.44 -7.39 -29.65
N TYR A 146 35.81 -6.14 -29.44
CA TYR A 146 34.94 -5.14 -28.83
C TYR A 146 33.70 -4.86 -29.69
N SER A 147 33.88 -4.66 -31.00
CA SER A 147 32.79 -4.41 -31.94
C SER A 147 31.77 -5.55 -31.96
N GLU A 148 32.24 -6.80 -32.07
CA GLU A 148 31.37 -7.99 -32.07
C GLU A 148 30.55 -8.11 -30.77
N LEU A 149 31.20 -7.91 -29.61
CA LEU A 149 30.54 -7.99 -28.31
C LEU A 149 29.52 -6.86 -28.14
N LEU A 150 29.87 -5.64 -28.53
CA LEU A 150 28.98 -4.49 -28.44
C LEU A 150 27.72 -4.70 -29.27
N GLU A 151 27.86 -5.18 -30.51
CA GLU A 151 26.73 -5.48 -31.40
C GLU A 151 25.82 -6.56 -30.80
N LYS A 152 26.40 -7.64 -30.27
CA LYS A 152 25.66 -8.72 -29.60
C LYS A 152 24.87 -8.24 -28.37
N TYR A 153 25.41 -7.34 -27.57
CA TYR A 153 24.70 -6.81 -26.40
C TYR A 153 23.68 -5.73 -26.77
N SER A 154 23.96 -4.93 -27.81
CA SER A 154 23.03 -3.94 -28.36
C SER A 154 21.78 -4.60 -28.96
N THR A 155 21.94 -5.66 -29.76
CA THR A 155 20.80 -6.43 -30.29
C THR A 155 19.93 -7.02 -29.19
N LYS A 156 20.54 -7.60 -28.15
CA LYS A 156 19.81 -8.11 -26.97
C LYS A 156 19.07 -7.00 -26.22
N LEU A 157 19.65 -5.82 -26.11
CA LEU A 157 19.02 -4.67 -25.46
C LEU A 157 17.77 -4.23 -26.25
N ASN A 158 17.86 -4.13 -27.58
CA ASN A 158 16.73 -3.80 -28.45
C ASN A 158 15.60 -4.84 -28.35
N MET A 159 15.93 -6.14 -28.28
CA MET A 159 14.91 -7.19 -28.09
C MET A 159 14.14 -7.03 -26.76
N ILE A 160 14.84 -6.65 -25.68
CA ILE A 160 14.23 -6.43 -24.37
C ILE A 160 13.37 -5.17 -24.39
N GLU A 161 13.82 -4.09 -25.03
CA GLU A 161 13.06 -2.85 -25.15
C GLU A 161 11.76 -3.04 -25.94
N ASN A 162 11.82 -3.74 -27.09
CA ASN A 162 10.62 -4.11 -27.86
C ASN A 162 9.65 -4.96 -27.02
N SER A 163 10.18 -5.90 -26.24
CA SER A 163 9.36 -6.73 -25.35
C SER A 163 8.68 -5.91 -24.25
N LEU A 164 9.38 -4.93 -23.66
CA LEU A 164 8.82 -4.00 -22.67
C LEU A 164 7.76 -3.08 -23.28
N GLU A 165 7.98 -2.61 -24.50
CA GLU A 165 7.02 -1.75 -25.20
C GLU A 165 5.72 -2.50 -25.53
N ASN A 166 5.83 -3.75 -25.96
CA ASN A 166 4.68 -4.63 -26.21
C ASN A 166 3.86 -4.88 -24.93
N LEU A 167 4.53 -5.08 -23.79
CA LEU A 167 3.86 -5.21 -22.50
C LEU A 167 3.12 -3.91 -22.11
N LYS A 168 3.76 -2.74 -22.27
CA LYS A 168 3.13 -1.44 -22.01
C LYS A 168 1.91 -1.17 -22.90
N LYS A 169 1.96 -1.57 -24.18
CA LYS A 169 0.81 -1.47 -25.10
C LYS A 169 -0.36 -2.34 -24.64
N ASN A 170 -0.08 -3.55 -24.16
CA ASN A 170 -1.11 -4.43 -23.60
C ASN A 170 -1.76 -3.84 -22.34
N ASP A 171 -0.98 -3.25 -21.43
CA ASP A 171 -1.49 -2.61 -20.22
C ASP A 171 -2.44 -1.45 -20.54
N LYS A 172 -2.05 -0.57 -21.48
CA LYS A 172 -2.91 0.54 -21.94
C LYS A 172 -4.23 0.06 -22.56
N ASN A 173 -4.19 -1.03 -23.33
CA ASN A 173 -5.38 -1.64 -23.91
C ASN A 173 -6.31 -2.24 -22.84
N ILE A 174 -5.75 -2.82 -21.77
CA ILE A 174 -6.54 -3.34 -20.64
C ILE A 174 -7.20 -2.18 -19.87
N GLU A 175 -6.48 -1.08 -19.61
CA GLU A 175 -7.06 0.11 -18.97
C GLU A 175 -8.17 0.76 -19.80
N ALA A 176 -8.01 0.82 -21.12
CA ALA A 176 -9.03 1.33 -22.03
C ALA A 176 -10.31 0.45 -21.98
N LYS A 177 -10.17 -0.88 -21.97
CA LYS A 177 -11.29 -1.81 -21.81
C LYS A 177 -11.99 -1.65 -20.46
N LYS A 178 -11.25 -1.46 -19.36
CA LYS A 178 -11.83 -1.20 -18.02
C LYS A 178 -12.65 0.10 -17.98
N LYS A 179 -12.21 1.16 -18.67
CA LYS A 179 -12.96 2.43 -18.77
C LYS A 179 -14.24 2.29 -19.59
N GLN A 180 -14.25 1.46 -20.62
CA GLN A 180 -15.46 1.19 -21.41
C GLN A 180 -16.50 0.40 -20.61
N VAL A 181 -16.10 -0.66 -19.89
CA VAL A 181 -17.02 -1.46 -19.04
C VAL A 181 -17.65 -0.63 -17.93
N LYS A 182 -16.90 0.31 -17.31
CA LYS A 182 -17.46 1.24 -16.32
C LYS A 182 -18.52 2.19 -16.90
N LYS A 183 -18.43 2.57 -18.18
CA LYS A 183 -19.44 3.43 -18.82
C LYS A 183 -20.73 2.67 -19.13
N THR A 184 -20.67 1.39 -19.47
CA THR A 184 -21.86 0.58 -19.78
C THR A 184 -22.68 0.22 -18.54
N VAL A 185 -22.04 0.02 -17.39
CA VAL A 185 -22.72 -0.30 -16.11
C VAL A 185 -23.44 0.91 -15.50
N VAL A 186 -23.03 2.14 -15.82
CA VAL A 186 -23.69 3.37 -15.36
C VAL A 186 -24.83 3.79 -16.30
N ALA A 187 -24.91 3.20 -17.51
CA ALA A 187 -25.90 3.52 -18.53
C ALA A 187 -27.09 2.54 -18.59
N THR A 188 -27.19 1.58 -17.67
CA THR A 188 -28.38 0.73 -17.52
C THR A 188 -29.25 1.28 -16.38
N PRO A 189 -30.51 1.64 -16.64
CA PRO A 189 -31.41 2.28 -15.67
C PRO A 189 -31.84 1.35 -14.53
#